data_AF-A0A1Q7XDB0-F1
#
_entry.id   AF-A0A1Q7XDB0-F1
#
_cell.length_a   1.000
_cell.length_b   1.000
_cell.length_c   1.000
_cell.angle_alpha   90.00
_cell.angle_beta   90.00
_cell.angle_gamma   90.00
#
_symmetry.space_group_name_H-M   'P 1'
#
loop_
_entity.id
_entity.type
_entity.pdbx_description
1 polymer ?
#
loop_
_entity_poly.entity_id
_entity_poly.type
_entity_poly.pdbx_seq_one_letter_code
_entity_poly.pdbx_strand_id
1 'polypeptide(L)'
;MSDTNGDLVDKALVWLAIESALFKIGRPIYEKVVDDLYEKYHCYIPDCYEHPEYLNEILKGLYGNAHEVIVKSINKQLEEFSYKEPIKRFLEVISQ
;
A
#
# COMPACT_ATOMS: atom_id res chain seq x y z
N MET A 1 13.28 12.94 -17.32
CA MET A 1 12.22 12.24 -18.07
C MET A 1 12.18 10.84 -17.49
N SER A 2 11.21 10.56 -16.61
CA SER A 2 10.97 9.20 -16.14
C SER A 2 10.45 8.38 -17.31
N ASP A 3 10.99 7.17 -17.49
CA ASP A 3 10.39 6.18 -18.38
C ASP A 3 9.02 5.83 -17.79
N THR A 4 7.96 6.38 -18.38
CA THR A 4 6.55 6.21 -17.98
C THR A 4 6.16 4.73 -17.78
N ASN A 5 6.86 3.81 -18.44
CA ASN A 5 6.62 2.38 -18.33
C ASN A 5 7.16 1.76 -17.02
N GLY A 6 8.27 2.28 -16.48
CA GLY A 6 8.84 1.78 -15.22
C GLY A 6 7.95 2.12 -14.02
N ASP A 7 7.40 3.34 -14.03
CA ASP A 7 6.50 3.86 -13.00
C ASP A 7 5.18 3.07 -12.95
N LEU A 8 4.62 2.73 -14.11
CA LEU A 8 3.42 1.90 -14.20
C LEU A 8 3.63 0.48 -13.67
N VAL A 9 4.82 -0.11 -13.89
CA VAL A 9 5.16 -1.43 -13.34
C VAL A 9 5.28 -1.36 -11.82
N ASP A 10 5.94 -0.33 -11.29
CA ASP A 10 6.10 -0.16 -9.84
C ASP A 10 4.76 0.09 -9.14
N LYS A 11 3.89 0.92 -9.74
CA LYS A 11 2.52 1.14 -9.27
C LYS A 11 1.70 -0.16 -9.26
N ALA A 12 1.81 -0.97 -10.31
CA ALA A 12 1.13 -2.26 -10.37
C ALA A 12 1.64 -3.25 -9.31
N LEU A 13 2.96 -3.28 -9.06
CA LEU A 13 3.55 -4.11 -8.01
C LEU A 13 3.04 -3.71 -6.63
N VAL A 14 3.02 -2.41 -6.33
CA VAL A 14 2.51 -1.88 -5.06
C VAL A 14 1.03 -2.20 -4.89
N TRP A 15 0.23 -1.95 -5.93
CA TRP A 15 -1.20 -2.29 -5.92
C TRP A 15 -1.43 -3.77 -5.59
N LEU A 16 -0.78 -4.69 -6.33
CA LEU A 16 -0.92 -6.13 -6.10
C LEU A 16 -0.48 -6.55 -4.70
N ALA A 17 0.61 -5.98 -4.18
CA ALA A 17 1.10 -6.29 -2.84
C ALA A 17 0.10 -5.89 -1.75
N ILE A 18 -0.53 -4.71 -1.88
CA ILE A 18 -1.57 -4.23 -0.97
C ILE A 18 -2.80 -5.13 -1.05
N GLU A 19 -3.33 -5.40 -2.26
CA GLU A 19 -4.52 -6.24 -2.42
C GLU A 19 -4.30 -7.64 -1.85
N SER A 20 -3.17 -8.26 -2.19
CA SER A 20 -2.78 -9.58 -1.70
C SER A 20 -2.72 -9.62 -0.17
N ALA A 21 -2.13 -8.60 0.46
CA ALA A 21 -2.03 -8.53 1.93
C ALA A 21 -3.42 -8.42 2.59
N LEU A 22 -4.30 -7.58 2.04
CA LEU A 22 -5.64 -7.37 2.58
C LEU A 22 -6.55 -8.60 2.36
N PHE A 23 -6.57 -9.14 1.14
CA PHE A 23 -7.39 -10.32 0.81
C PHE A 23 -6.95 -11.58 1.54
N LYS A 24 -5.65 -11.72 1.86
CA LYS A 24 -5.15 -12.83 2.67
C LYS A 24 -5.76 -12.86 4.07
N ILE A 25 -6.15 -11.70 4.61
CA ILE A 25 -6.90 -11.62 5.87
C ILE A 25 -8.38 -11.86 5.59
N GLY A 26 -8.93 -11.18 4.58
CA GLY A 26 -10.25 -11.48 4.06
C GLY A 26 -10.84 -10.34 3.23
N ARG A 27 -11.81 -10.69 2.37
CA ARG A 27 -12.54 -9.72 1.54
C ARG A 27 -13.07 -8.50 2.32
N PRO A 28 -13.71 -8.65 3.51
CA PRO A 28 -14.21 -7.49 4.25
C PRO A 28 -13.12 -6.50 4.68
N ILE A 29 -11.88 -6.96 4.87
CA ILE A 29 -10.74 -6.11 5.22
C ILE A 29 -10.34 -5.26 4.02
N TYR A 30 -10.27 -5.87 2.83
CA TYR A 30 -10.04 -5.13 1.59
C TYR A 30 -11.12 -4.08 1.34
N GLU A 31 -12.39 -4.49 1.38
CA GLU A 31 -13.54 -3.60 1.14
C GLU A 31 -13.52 -2.40 2.10
N LYS A 32 -13.28 -2.66 3.39
CA LYS A 32 -13.22 -1.58 4.39
C LYS A 32 -12.09 -0.58 4.13
N VAL A 33 -10.90 -1.05 3.74
CA VAL A 33 -9.77 -0.15 3.43
C VAL A 33 -10.06 0.68 2.18
N VAL A 34 -10.65 0.07 1.15
CA VAL A 34 -11.04 0.78 -0.09
C VAL A 34 -12.08 1.86 0.22
N ASP A 35 -13.12 1.52 0.98
CA ASP A 35 -14.18 2.45 1.35
C ASP A 35 -13.60 3.64 2.13
N ASP A 36 -12.74 3.40 3.13
CA ASP A 36 -12.18 4.46 3.96
C ASP A 36 -11.17 5.34 3.20
N LEU A 37 -10.39 4.77 2.27
CA LEU A 37 -9.53 5.55 1.37
C LEU A 37 -10.36 6.50 0.49
N TYR A 38 -11.48 6.01 -0.04
CA TYR A 38 -12.36 6.80 -0.89
C TYR A 38 -13.11 7.88 -0.08
N GLU A 39 -13.62 7.54 1.09
CA GLU A 39 -14.34 8.47 1.96
C GLU A 39 -13.43 9.59 2.49
N LYS A 40 -12.19 9.28 2.88
CA LYS A 40 -11.29 10.25 3.51
C LYS A 40 -10.46 11.06 2.50
N TYR A 41 -10.03 10.44 1.41
CA TYR A 41 -9.08 11.06 0.47
C TYR A 41 -9.57 11.09 -0.99
N HIS A 42 -10.70 10.46 -1.31
CA HIS A 42 -11.15 10.23 -2.69
C HIS A 42 -10.10 9.51 -3.56
N CYS A 43 -9.33 8.62 -2.93
CA CYS A 43 -8.29 7.82 -3.57
C CYS A 43 -8.65 6.33 -3.61
N TYR A 44 -8.01 5.59 -4.52
CA TYR A 44 -8.06 4.14 -4.60
C TYR A 44 -6.71 3.51 -4.29
N ILE A 45 -6.67 2.18 -4.14
CA ILE A 45 -5.43 1.45 -3.80
C ILE A 45 -4.24 1.79 -4.72
N PRO A 46 -4.39 1.89 -6.06
CA PRO A 46 -3.27 2.27 -6.91
C PRO A 46 -2.67 3.63 -6.54
N ASP A 47 -3.49 4.60 -6.14
CA ASP A 47 -3.03 5.96 -5.78
C ASP A 47 -2.18 5.99 -4.51
N CYS A 48 -2.19 4.91 -3.72
CA CYS A 48 -1.32 4.76 -2.56
C CYS A 48 0.16 4.59 -2.96
N TYR A 49 0.47 4.33 -4.23
CA TYR A 49 1.84 4.38 -4.74
C TYR A 49 2.41 5.80 -4.64
N GLU A 50 1.64 6.79 -5.06
CA GLU A 50 1.99 8.21 -4.98
C GLU A 50 1.77 8.79 -3.58
N HIS A 51 0.76 8.26 -2.86
CA HIS A 51 0.34 8.72 -1.53
C HIS A 51 0.35 7.60 -0.47
N PRO A 52 1.53 7.01 -0.16
CA PRO A 52 1.64 5.92 0.82
C PRO A 52 1.17 6.31 2.23
N GLU A 53 1.24 7.58 2.58
CA GLU A 53 0.79 8.12 3.87
C GLU A 53 -0.71 7.89 4.09
N TYR A 54 -1.53 7.91 3.03
CA TYR A 54 -2.97 7.67 3.14
C TYR A 54 -3.26 6.23 3.54
N LEU A 55 -2.57 5.27 2.93
CA LEU A 55 -2.68 3.87 3.31
C LEU A 55 -2.27 3.66 4.77
N ASN A 56 -1.14 4.23 5.19
CA ASN A 56 -0.67 4.10 6.56
C ASN A 56 -1.69 4.65 7.57
N GLU A 57 -2.20 5.86 7.33
CA GLU A 57 -3.21 6.47 8.20
C GLU A 57 -4.49 5.64 8.29
N ILE A 58 -4.99 5.10 7.17
CA ILE A 58 -6.18 4.23 7.18
C ILE A 58 -5.91 2.95 7.96
N LEU A 59 -4.80 2.26 7.68
CA LEU A 59 -4.47 1.00 8.36
C LEU A 59 -4.28 1.20 9.88
N LYS A 60 -3.60 2.27 10.28
CA LYS A 60 -3.45 2.65 11.69
C LYS A 60 -4.78 3.01 12.34
N GLY A 61 -5.61 3.79 11.66
CA GLY A 61 -6.92 4.20 12.17
C GLY A 61 -7.84 3.01 12.41
N LEU A 62 -7.85 2.05 11.50
CA LEU A 62 -8.70 0.86 11.58
C LEU A 62 -8.19 -0.18 12.58
N TYR A 63 -6.88 -0.41 12.63
CA TYR A 63 -6.33 -1.60 13.28
C TYR A 63 -5.38 -1.27 14.44
N GLY A 64 -5.11 0.01 14.71
CA GLY A 64 -4.14 0.42 15.73
C GLY A 64 -2.82 -0.31 15.52
N ASN A 65 -2.21 -0.85 16.58
CA ASN A 65 -0.94 -1.59 16.47
C ASN A 65 -1.03 -2.87 15.60
N ALA A 66 -2.23 -3.44 15.39
CA ALA A 66 -2.37 -4.63 14.57
C ALA A 66 -2.12 -4.36 13.07
N HIS A 67 -2.12 -3.09 12.64
CA HIS A 67 -1.77 -2.71 11.27
C HIS A 67 -0.39 -3.19 10.85
N GLU A 68 0.55 -3.32 11.80
CA GLU A 68 1.92 -3.77 11.52
C GLU A 68 1.95 -5.15 10.85
N VAL A 69 0.95 -6.01 11.06
CA VAL A 69 0.88 -7.34 10.43
C VAL A 69 0.61 -7.19 8.93
N ILE A 70 -0.25 -6.25 8.55
CA ILE A 70 -0.56 -5.93 7.15
C ILE A 70 0.68 -5.32 6.49
N VAL A 71 1.27 -4.32 7.14
CA VAL A 71 2.49 -3.64 6.66
C VAL A 71 3.64 -4.63 6.47
N LYS A 72 3.89 -5.52 7.43
CA LYS A 72 4.91 -6.59 7.30
C LYS A 72 4.62 -7.52 6.11
N SER A 73 3.35 -7.81 5.82
CA SER A 73 2.97 -8.63 4.66
C SER A 73 3.20 -7.90 3.33
N ILE A 74 2.97 -6.59 3.28
CA ILE A 74 3.27 -5.75 2.11
C ILE A 74 4.79 -5.66 1.91
N ASN A 75 5.54 -5.35 2.98
CA ASN A 75 7.00 -5.23 2.95
C ASN A 75 7.65 -6.50 2.42
N LYS A 76 7.21 -7.68 2.90
CA LYS A 76 7.74 -8.97 2.44
C LYS A 76 7.55 -9.21 0.94
N GLN A 77 6.45 -8.72 0.35
CA GLN A 77 6.17 -8.90 -1.08
C GLN A 77 6.99 -7.95 -1.96
N LEU A 78 7.42 -6.82 -1.42
CA LEU A 78 8.13 -5.77 -2.16
C LEU A 78 9.63 -5.70 -1.83
N GLU A 79 10.11 -6.50 -0.89
CA GLU A 79 11.49 -6.49 -0.40
C GLU A 79 12.51 -6.63 -1.52
N GLU A 80 12.28 -7.54 -2.48
CA GLU A 80 13.18 -7.75 -3.61
C GLU A 80 13.27 -6.54 -4.56
N PHE A 81 12.29 -5.64 -4.53
CA PHE A 81 12.24 -4.43 -5.34
C PHE A 81 12.66 -3.18 -4.57
N SER A 82 13.06 -3.30 -3.30
CA SER A 82 13.49 -2.18 -2.45
C SER A 82 14.75 -1.46 -2.94
N TYR A 83 15.47 -2.02 -3.92
CA TYR A 83 16.54 -1.30 -4.62
C TYR A 83 16.02 -0.15 -5.51
N LYS A 84 14.72 -0.14 -5.85
CA LYS A 84 14.07 0.96 -6.55
C LYS A 84 13.65 2.02 -5.54
N GLU A 85 14.19 3.22 -5.68
CA GLU A 85 13.92 4.33 -4.74
C GLU A 85 12.43 4.65 -4.52
N PRO A 86 11.54 4.63 -5.54
CA PRO A 86 10.11 4.85 -5.30
C PRO A 86 9.47 3.78 -4.39
N ILE A 87 9.81 2.50 -4.60
CA ILE A 87 9.30 1.40 -3.78
C ILE A 87 9.89 1.47 -2.37
N LYS A 88 11.19 1.74 -2.25
CA LYS A 88 11.81 1.95 -0.94
C LYS A 88 11.12 3.05 -0.14
N ARG A 89 10.87 4.20 -0.77
CA ARG A 89 10.14 5.31 -0.14
C ARG A 89 8.73 4.91 0.28
N PHE A 90 8.00 4.21 -0.60
CA PHE A 90 6.68 3.67 -0.26
C PHE A 90 6.76 2.81 1.02
N LEU A 91 7.69 1.86 1.08
CA LEU A 91 7.89 0.95 2.22
C LEU A 91 8.23 1.68 3.52
N GLU A 92 9.10 2.69 3.44
CA GLU A 92 9.47 3.53 4.58
C GLU A 92 8.26 4.27 5.15
N VAL A 93 7.43 4.87 4.28
CA VAL A 93 6.26 5.66 4.71
C VAL A 93 5.16 4.79 5.34
N ILE A 94 4.88 3.61 4.75
CA ILE A 94 3.85 2.71 5.31
C ILE A 94 4.29 2.01 6.61
N SER A 95 5.59 2.09 6.95
CA SER A 95 6.15 1.48 8.16
C SER A 95 6.35 2.46 9.33
N GLN A 96 6.10 3.75 9.11
CA GLN A 96 6.04 4.76 10.19
C GLN A 96 4.82 4.51 11.06
#